data_AF-A0ABD5M2K9-F1
#
_entry.id   AF-A0ABD5M2K9-F1
#
_cell.length_a   1.000
_cell.length_b   1.000
_cell.length_c   1.000
_cell.angle_alpha   90.00
_cell.angle_beta   90.00
_cell.angle_gamma   90.00
#
_symmetry.space_group_name_H-M   'P 1'
#
loop_
_entity.id
_entity.type
_entity.pdbx_description
1 polymer ?
#
loop_
_entity_poly.entity_id
_entity_poly.type
_entity_poly.pdbx_seq_one_letter_code
_entity_poly.pdbx_strand_id
1 'polypeptide(L)'
;MPTLSVVMPTLNEEAGIRTCINWIKDAVEALQLPTEILISDSSTDRTPEIAREMGAVVVEPDGKGYGYAYRYAFNRTRGEYIVMGDADTTYDFTQIPRLLDHLLETNADIVMGSRLDGEIKDGAMPTLHQYIGNPLLTRFLNTFYRAGVSDAHSGFRIFTRDAYEQLNLGTSGMEFASEMIMDAGARDLTIEEVPIVYHERKGEETLDSFRDGWRHVRFMLVNAPGYLFSVPGMLLTIFGAAVVLIAHTGIEFGAITLGTNSMIAGSLFSILGVQVGSLGVFATVASDPIQKPNDVITDWVTENATLERGASAGLTVFTAGAVYASWLIAEWALSGFGSVPFTTSALLAFTCIVVGVQLVFSSFFLSSVN
;
A
#
# COMPACT_ATOMS: atom_id res chain seq x y z
N MET A 1 -0.76 27.10 -27.95
CA MET A 1 -0.42 26.59 -26.61
C MET A 1 0.18 25.20 -26.82
N PRO A 2 1.09 24.70 -25.95
CA PRO A 2 1.59 23.33 -26.11
C PRO A 2 0.43 22.34 -25.99
N THR A 3 0.46 21.28 -26.78
CA THR A 3 -0.47 20.15 -26.72
C THR A 3 0.09 19.06 -25.81
N LEU A 4 1.41 18.89 -25.77
CA LEU A 4 2.11 17.92 -24.95
C LEU A 4 3.03 18.62 -23.94
N SER A 5 3.01 18.18 -22.68
CA SER A 5 3.96 18.60 -21.65
C SER A 5 4.77 17.40 -21.18
N VAL A 6 6.09 17.43 -21.38
CA VAL A 6 6.99 16.41 -20.86
C VAL A 6 7.64 16.90 -19.57
N VAL A 7 7.47 16.18 -18.48
CA VAL A 7 7.92 16.56 -17.15
C VAL A 7 8.97 15.58 -16.65
N MET A 8 10.11 16.11 -16.23
CA MET A 8 11.17 15.33 -15.61
C MET A 8 11.65 16.00 -14.31
N PRO A 9 11.64 15.31 -13.15
CA PRO A 9 12.30 15.77 -11.95
C PRO A 9 13.80 15.48 -12.06
N THR A 10 14.63 16.38 -11.53
CA THR A 10 16.09 16.25 -11.58
C THR A 10 16.73 16.53 -10.23
N LEU A 11 17.71 15.69 -9.89
CA LEU A 11 18.60 15.87 -8.74
C LEU A 11 19.99 15.33 -9.10
N ASN A 12 20.86 16.23 -9.56
CA ASN A 12 22.21 15.96 -10.03
C ASN A 12 22.27 14.97 -11.21
N GLU A 13 21.58 15.30 -12.31
CA GLU A 13 21.45 14.47 -13.51
C GLU A 13 22.27 15.03 -14.69
N GLU A 14 23.39 15.72 -14.44
CA GLU A 14 24.21 16.41 -15.45
C GLU A 14 24.64 15.45 -16.59
N ALA A 15 24.91 14.19 -16.28
CA ALA A 15 25.33 13.17 -17.25
C ALA A 15 24.20 12.70 -18.18
N GLY A 16 22.95 12.71 -17.69
CA GLY A 16 21.79 12.14 -18.39
C GLY A 16 20.96 13.17 -19.14
N ILE A 17 20.77 14.35 -18.55
CA ILE A 17 19.75 15.33 -18.95
C ILE A 17 19.80 15.73 -20.44
N ARG A 18 21.01 15.87 -21.00
CA ARG A 18 21.18 16.21 -22.43
C ARG A 18 20.64 15.12 -23.35
N THR A 19 20.87 13.86 -22.98
CA THR A 19 20.40 12.70 -23.76
C THR A 19 18.87 12.65 -23.72
N CYS A 20 18.28 12.79 -22.54
CA CYS A 20 16.83 12.78 -22.35
C CYS A 20 16.14 13.89 -23.15
N ILE A 21 16.64 15.14 -23.09
CA ILE A 21 16.06 16.25 -23.85
C ILE A 21 16.18 16.03 -25.37
N ASN A 22 17.28 15.45 -25.86
CA ASN A 22 17.40 15.12 -27.28
C ASN A 22 16.39 14.04 -27.71
N TRP A 23 16.23 12.97 -26.93
CA TRP A 23 15.21 11.94 -27.21
C TRP A 23 13.80 12.52 -27.25
N ILE A 24 13.48 13.46 -26.35
CA ILE A 24 12.21 14.17 -26.38
C ILE A 24 12.08 14.98 -27.67
N LYS A 25 13.12 15.70 -28.09
CA LYS A 25 13.08 16.48 -29.35
C LYS A 25 12.87 15.60 -30.57
N ASP A 26 13.51 14.43 -30.62
CA ASP A 26 13.33 13.46 -31.69
C ASP A 26 11.88 12.92 -31.72
N ALA A 27 11.30 12.61 -30.56
CA ALA A 27 9.89 12.23 -30.44
C ALA A 27 8.94 13.34 -30.90
N VAL A 28 9.24 14.59 -30.54
CA VAL A 28 8.43 15.76 -30.92
C VAL A 28 8.49 16.00 -32.43
N GLU A 29 9.65 15.81 -33.07
CA GLU A 29 9.78 15.91 -34.52
C GLU A 29 8.92 14.85 -35.23
N ALA A 30 8.87 13.63 -34.71
CA ALA A 30 8.02 12.56 -35.23
C ALA A 30 6.52 12.86 -35.06
N LEU A 31 6.12 13.41 -33.92
CA LEU A 31 4.72 13.73 -33.60
C LEU A 31 4.20 15.00 -34.28
N GLN A 32 5.10 15.95 -34.60
CA GLN A 32 4.75 17.29 -35.08
C GLN A 32 3.78 18.05 -34.16
N LEU A 33 3.86 17.78 -32.84
CA LEU A 33 3.01 18.41 -31.82
C LEU A 33 3.74 19.54 -31.09
N PRO A 34 3.08 20.69 -30.86
CA PRO A 34 3.61 21.72 -29.97
C PRO A 34 3.88 21.13 -28.58
N THR A 35 5.14 21.06 -28.19
CA THR A 35 5.56 20.39 -26.95
C THR A 35 6.36 21.33 -26.07
N GLU A 36 6.10 21.31 -24.77
CA GLU A 36 6.95 21.92 -23.77
C GLU A 36 7.69 20.85 -22.95
N ILE A 37 8.92 21.16 -22.55
CA ILE A 37 9.73 20.32 -21.67
C ILE A 37 9.88 21.07 -20.36
N LEU A 38 9.34 20.52 -19.28
CA LEU A 38 9.42 21.07 -17.92
C LEU A 38 10.37 20.23 -17.08
N ILE A 39 11.37 20.88 -16.49
CA ILE A 39 12.31 20.25 -15.56
C ILE A 39 12.01 20.77 -14.16
N SER A 40 11.68 19.88 -13.23
CA SER A 40 11.58 20.22 -11.81
C SER A 40 12.91 19.94 -11.12
N ASP A 41 13.75 20.95 -10.97
CA ASP A 41 15.15 20.78 -10.59
C ASP A 41 15.44 21.15 -9.12
N SER A 42 16.16 20.27 -8.43
CA SER A 42 16.74 20.55 -7.10
C SER A 42 18.24 20.26 -7.05
N SER A 43 18.90 20.35 -8.21
CA SER A 43 20.30 19.95 -8.38
C SER A 43 21.27 21.00 -7.84
N THR A 44 22.48 20.56 -7.56
CA THR A 44 23.63 21.41 -7.19
C THR A 44 24.74 21.42 -8.24
N ASP A 45 24.61 20.56 -9.26
CA ASP A 45 25.50 20.47 -10.42
C ASP A 45 24.96 21.32 -11.59
N ARG A 46 25.46 21.09 -12.82
CA ARG A 46 25.07 21.90 -13.99
C ARG A 46 23.77 21.46 -14.68
N THR A 47 22.99 20.57 -14.06
CA THR A 47 21.74 20.05 -14.63
C THR A 47 20.78 21.16 -15.11
N PRO A 48 20.43 22.17 -14.28
CA PRO A 48 19.46 23.19 -14.69
C PRO A 48 20.01 24.13 -15.77
N GLU A 49 21.32 24.43 -15.78
CA GLU A 49 21.96 25.21 -16.84
C GLU A 49 21.86 24.50 -18.19
N ILE A 50 22.22 23.22 -18.23
CA ILE A 50 22.15 22.41 -19.46
C ILE A 50 20.71 22.33 -19.97
N ALA A 51 19.75 22.12 -19.08
CA ALA A 51 18.34 22.08 -19.45
C ALA A 51 17.86 23.39 -20.09
N ARG A 52 18.19 24.54 -19.49
CA ARG A 52 17.84 25.87 -20.02
C ARG A 52 18.51 26.14 -21.37
N GLU A 53 19.79 25.80 -21.53
CA GLU A 53 20.51 25.94 -22.81
C GLU A 53 19.86 25.12 -23.93
N MET A 54 19.25 23.98 -23.60
CA MET A 54 18.56 23.13 -24.55
C MET A 54 17.11 23.54 -24.82
N GLY A 55 16.62 24.62 -24.19
CA GLY A 55 15.29 25.17 -24.39
C GLY A 55 14.20 24.57 -23.50
N ALA A 56 14.57 23.82 -22.46
CA ALA A 56 13.62 23.36 -21.46
C ALA A 56 13.27 24.48 -20.45
N VAL A 57 12.05 24.43 -19.93
CA VAL A 57 11.59 25.31 -18.86
C VAL A 57 11.97 24.67 -17.53
N VAL A 58 12.91 25.29 -16.81
CA VAL A 58 13.33 24.81 -15.49
C VAL A 58 12.53 25.53 -14.41
N VAL A 59 11.93 24.74 -13.53
CA VAL A 59 11.21 25.21 -12.34
C VAL A 59 11.88 24.64 -11.09
N GLU A 60 11.97 25.45 -10.05
CA GLU A 60 12.67 25.09 -8.81
C GLU A 60 11.61 24.88 -7.70
N PRO A 61 11.32 23.62 -7.31
CA PRO A 61 10.36 23.34 -6.26
C PRO A 61 10.86 23.88 -4.91
N ASP A 62 9.93 24.42 -4.13
CA ASP A 62 10.14 24.98 -2.79
C ASP A 62 10.08 23.93 -1.67
N GLY A 63 9.95 22.66 -2.04
CA GLY A 63 9.84 21.52 -1.14
C GLY A 63 10.66 20.34 -1.66
N LYS A 64 10.86 19.34 -0.80
CA LYS A 64 11.68 18.15 -1.12
C LYS A 64 10.82 16.94 -1.43
N GLY A 65 11.34 16.09 -2.31
CA GLY A 65 10.83 14.75 -2.57
C GLY A 65 10.39 14.56 -4.02
N TYR A 66 10.50 13.32 -4.50
CA TYR A 66 10.22 12.91 -5.87
C TYR A 66 8.78 13.24 -6.30
N GLY A 67 7.78 12.78 -5.55
CA GLY A 67 6.37 13.12 -5.79
C GLY A 67 6.07 14.62 -5.68
N TYR A 68 6.75 15.32 -4.76
CA TYR A 68 6.60 16.77 -4.66
C TYR A 68 7.08 17.50 -5.92
N ALA A 69 8.26 17.11 -6.44
CA ALA A 69 8.82 17.67 -7.66
C ALA A 69 7.86 17.49 -8.86
N TYR A 70 7.30 16.29 -9.02
CA TYR A 70 6.28 16.05 -10.05
C TYR A 70 5.05 16.93 -9.88
N ARG A 71 4.42 16.92 -8.69
CA ARG A 71 3.22 17.74 -8.43
C ARG A 71 3.48 19.23 -8.64
N TYR A 72 4.66 19.71 -8.24
CA TYR A 72 5.07 21.09 -8.43
C TYR A 72 5.14 21.45 -9.93
N ALA A 73 5.70 20.58 -10.77
CA ALA A 73 5.77 20.78 -12.21
C ALA A 73 4.42 20.55 -12.92
N PHE A 74 3.65 19.53 -12.56
CA PHE A 74 2.35 19.23 -13.16
C PHE A 74 1.38 20.41 -13.06
N ASN A 75 1.35 21.11 -11.92
CA ASN A 75 0.57 22.34 -11.74
C ASN A 75 0.99 23.52 -12.64
N ARG A 76 2.12 23.41 -13.35
CA ARG A 76 2.66 24.41 -14.26
C ARG A 76 2.65 23.97 -15.73
N THR A 77 2.24 22.72 -15.98
CA THR A 77 2.05 22.22 -17.35
C THR A 77 0.87 22.90 -18.02
N ARG A 78 0.93 23.01 -19.34
CA ARG A 78 -0.08 23.65 -20.19
C ARG A 78 -0.62 22.73 -21.27
N GLY A 79 0.00 21.56 -21.49
CA GLY A 79 -0.40 20.55 -22.47
C GLY A 79 -1.68 19.84 -22.08
N GLU A 80 -2.41 19.36 -23.07
CA GLU A 80 -3.59 18.48 -22.90
C GLU A 80 -3.17 17.07 -22.48
N TYR A 81 -1.98 16.64 -22.91
CA TYR A 81 -1.34 15.40 -22.51
C TYR A 81 -0.08 15.68 -21.72
N ILE A 82 0.16 14.89 -20.67
CA ILE A 82 1.29 15.03 -19.78
C ILE A 82 2.08 13.73 -19.79
N VAL A 83 3.38 13.83 -20.05
CA VAL A 83 4.34 12.73 -19.95
C VAL A 83 5.17 12.93 -18.68
N MET A 84 5.37 11.85 -17.94
CA MET A 84 6.33 11.78 -16.84
C MET A 84 7.40 10.74 -17.14
N GLY A 85 8.64 11.00 -16.71
CA GLY A 85 9.75 10.07 -16.80
C GLY A 85 11.00 10.60 -16.10
N ASP A 86 11.88 9.69 -15.70
CA ASP A 86 13.11 10.03 -14.98
C ASP A 86 14.21 10.54 -15.94
N ALA A 87 14.97 11.55 -15.51
CA ALA A 87 15.97 12.25 -16.33
C ALA A 87 17.35 11.55 -16.38
N ASP A 88 17.41 10.26 -16.06
CA ASP A 88 18.65 9.52 -15.77
C ASP A 88 19.05 8.53 -16.89
N THR A 89 18.39 8.62 -18.05
CA THR A 89 18.52 7.78 -19.25
C THR A 89 18.02 6.35 -19.13
N THR A 90 17.33 6.00 -18.03
CA THR A 90 16.69 4.67 -17.91
C THR A 90 15.48 4.50 -18.84
N TYR A 91 14.75 5.60 -19.12
CA TYR A 91 13.64 5.63 -20.07
C TYR A 91 14.05 6.25 -21.39
N ASP A 92 13.76 5.55 -22.48
CA ASP A 92 13.91 6.06 -23.83
C ASP A 92 12.67 6.89 -24.23
N PHE A 93 12.81 8.22 -24.13
CA PHE A 93 11.75 9.16 -24.49
C PHE A 93 11.41 9.18 -25.99
N THR A 94 12.18 8.52 -26.86
CA THR A 94 11.77 8.33 -28.26
C THR A 94 10.52 7.46 -28.40
N GLN A 95 10.12 6.75 -27.33
CA GLN A 95 8.90 5.95 -27.26
C GLN A 95 7.63 6.75 -26.96
N ILE A 96 7.72 8.05 -26.63
CA ILE A 96 6.54 8.91 -26.38
C ILE A 96 5.47 8.78 -27.48
N PRO A 97 5.80 8.80 -28.79
CA PRO A 97 4.78 8.74 -29.84
C PRO A 97 3.92 7.49 -29.74
N ARG A 98 4.54 6.33 -29.47
CA ARG A 98 3.86 5.06 -29.30
C ARG A 98 2.93 5.04 -28.08
N LEU A 99 3.35 5.65 -26.97
CA LEU A 99 2.52 5.76 -25.77
C LEU A 99 1.31 6.68 -26.03
N LEU A 100 1.53 7.81 -26.71
CA LEU A 100 0.46 8.74 -27.07
C LEU A 100 -0.53 8.12 -28.07
N ASP A 101 -0.05 7.47 -29.12
CA ASP A 101 -0.89 6.78 -30.09
C ASP A 101 -1.79 5.77 -29.39
N HIS A 102 -1.23 4.96 -28.49
CA HIS A 102 -2.00 3.98 -27.73
C HIS A 102 -3.06 4.62 -26.82
N LEU A 103 -2.71 5.74 -26.15
CA LEU A 103 -3.65 6.50 -25.32
C LEU A 103 -4.85 6.97 -26.14
N LEU A 104 -4.59 7.48 -27.36
CA LEU A 104 -5.62 7.97 -28.27
C LEU A 104 -6.47 6.84 -28.87
N GLU A 105 -5.84 5.74 -29.27
CA GLU A 105 -6.51 4.58 -29.87
C GLU A 105 -7.46 3.87 -28.90
N THR A 106 -7.04 3.73 -27.65
CA THR A 106 -7.81 3.06 -26.59
C THR A 106 -8.77 3.99 -25.87
N ASN A 107 -8.62 5.31 -26.05
CA ASN A 107 -9.29 6.32 -25.25
C ASN A 107 -9.06 6.10 -23.74
N ALA A 108 -7.83 5.71 -23.38
CA ALA A 108 -7.42 5.51 -22.00
C ALA A 108 -7.12 6.85 -21.31
N ASP A 109 -7.24 6.86 -19.98
CA ASP A 109 -6.90 8.01 -19.15
C ASP A 109 -5.39 8.09 -18.90
N ILE A 110 -4.77 6.93 -18.70
CA ILE A 110 -3.35 6.75 -18.39
C ILE A 110 -2.79 5.60 -19.22
N VAL A 111 -1.64 5.81 -19.86
CA VAL A 111 -0.84 4.75 -20.48
C VAL A 111 0.52 4.68 -19.80
N MET A 112 0.88 3.49 -19.34
CA MET A 112 2.16 3.22 -18.68
C MET A 112 3.10 2.46 -19.60
N GLY A 113 4.39 2.77 -19.53
CA GLY A 113 5.42 1.94 -20.14
C GLY A 113 5.74 0.75 -19.23
N SER A 114 5.36 -0.48 -19.59
CA SER A 114 5.69 -1.67 -18.80
C SER A 114 7.12 -2.15 -19.10
N ARG A 115 7.99 -2.15 -18.08
CA ARG A 115 9.35 -2.68 -18.21
C ARG A 115 9.36 -4.21 -18.10
N LEU A 116 8.46 -4.77 -17.28
CA LEU A 116 8.38 -6.20 -17.01
C LEU A 116 7.79 -7.00 -18.19
N ASP A 117 6.88 -6.40 -18.96
CA ASP A 117 6.37 -6.98 -20.21
C ASP A 117 7.22 -6.59 -21.44
N GLY A 118 8.21 -5.70 -21.26
CA GLY A 118 9.11 -5.21 -22.28
C GLY A 118 10.49 -5.83 -22.26
N GLU A 119 11.52 -5.03 -22.56
CA GLU A 119 12.92 -5.46 -22.54
C GLU A 119 13.68 -4.70 -21.45
N ILE A 120 14.33 -5.41 -20.55
CA ILE A 120 15.24 -4.83 -19.54
C ILE A 120 16.67 -5.13 -19.98
N LYS A 121 17.45 -4.09 -20.30
CA LYS A 121 18.86 -4.25 -20.71
C LYS A 121 19.72 -4.73 -19.54
N ASP A 122 20.80 -5.45 -19.85
CA ASP A 122 21.77 -5.89 -18.85
C ASP A 122 22.31 -4.70 -18.05
N GLY A 123 22.29 -4.81 -16.72
CA GLY A 123 22.70 -3.73 -15.81
C GLY A 123 21.63 -2.67 -15.52
N ALA A 124 20.50 -2.67 -16.24
CA ALA A 124 19.45 -1.66 -16.06
C ALA A 124 18.64 -1.83 -14.76
N MET A 125 18.45 -3.07 -14.29
CA MET A 125 17.68 -3.34 -13.08
C MET A 125 18.32 -4.48 -12.26
N PRO A 126 18.42 -4.34 -10.92
CA PRO A 126 18.83 -5.45 -10.06
C PRO A 126 17.90 -6.66 -10.20
N THR A 127 18.47 -7.86 -10.26
CA THR A 127 17.70 -9.12 -10.42
C THR A 127 16.64 -9.32 -9.34
N LEU A 128 16.94 -8.90 -8.10
CA LEU A 128 15.98 -8.96 -7.00
C LEU A 128 14.73 -8.11 -7.29
N HIS A 129 14.88 -6.93 -7.88
CA HIS A 129 13.77 -6.05 -8.22
C HIS A 129 12.97 -6.60 -9.40
N GLN A 130 13.68 -7.08 -10.43
CA GLN A 130 13.07 -7.62 -11.65
C GLN A 130 12.19 -8.85 -11.37
N TYR A 131 12.70 -9.81 -10.59
CA TYR A 131 12.03 -11.11 -10.43
C TYR A 131 11.21 -11.24 -9.15
N ILE A 132 11.45 -10.41 -8.13
CA ILE A 132 10.79 -10.55 -6.82
C ILE A 132 10.13 -9.24 -6.40
N GLY A 133 10.89 -8.15 -6.26
CA GLY A 133 10.43 -6.89 -5.71
C GLY A 133 9.23 -6.31 -6.48
N ASN A 134 9.45 -5.91 -7.73
CA ASN A 134 8.42 -5.26 -8.54
C ASN A 134 7.22 -6.20 -8.81
N PRO A 135 7.41 -7.50 -9.15
CA PRO A 135 6.27 -8.40 -9.32
C PRO A 135 5.44 -8.59 -8.05
N LEU A 136 6.08 -8.70 -6.87
CA LEU A 136 5.36 -8.89 -5.61
C LEU A 136 4.57 -7.63 -5.22
N LEU A 137 5.19 -6.45 -5.33
CA LEU A 137 4.53 -5.18 -5.02
C LEU A 137 3.41 -4.88 -6.02
N THR A 138 3.61 -5.20 -7.31
CA THR A 138 2.57 -5.05 -8.34
C THR A 138 1.39 -5.99 -8.07
N ARG A 139 1.64 -7.26 -7.71
CA ARG A 139 0.57 -8.18 -7.30
C ARG A 139 -0.18 -7.68 -6.07
N PHE A 140 0.54 -7.11 -5.10
CA PHE A 140 -0.07 -6.46 -3.95
C PHE A 140 -1.03 -5.36 -4.43
N LEU A 141 -0.54 -4.38 -5.20
CA LEU A 141 -1.34 -3.27 -5.74
C LEU A 141 -2.58 -3.75 -6.51
N ASN A 142 -2.43 -4.72 -7.40
CA ASN A 142 -3.55 -5.27 -8.17
C ASN A 142 -4.59 -5.97 -7.29
N THR A 143 -4.16 -6.64 -6.23
CA THR A 143 -5.08 -7.35 -5.32
C THR A 143 -5.93 -6.36 -4.53
N PHE A 144 -5.32 -5.28 -4.03
CA PHE A 144 -6.02 -4.34 -3.13
C PHE A 144 -6.73 -3.21 -3.87
N TYR A 145 -6.18 -2.77 -5.00
CA TYR A 145 -6.67 -1.58 -5.70
C TYR A 145 -7.19 -1.85 -7.11
N ARG A 146 -7.26 -3.13 -7.51
CA ARG A 146 -7.76 -3.58 -8.82
C ARG A 146 -7.13 -2.83 -10.01
N ALA A 147 -5.90 -2.36 -9.84
CA ALA A 147 -5.19 -1.56 -10.83
C ALA A 147 -4.96 -2.28 -12.18
N GLY A 148 -4.82 -3.61 -12.16
CA GLY A 148 -4.71 -4.41 -13.39
C GLY A 148 -3.39 -4.26 -14.16
N VAL A 149 -2.36 -3.66 -13.57
CA VAL A 149 -1.09 -3.33 -14.24
C VAL A 149 -0.03 -4.42 -14.08
N SER A 150 0.87 -4.57 -15.05
CA SER A 150 2.02 -5.49 -15.05
C SER A 150 3.24 -4.90 -14.36
N ASP A 151 3.43 -3.57 -14.39
CA ASP A 151 4.56 -2.87 -13.75
C ASP A 151 4.14 -1.56 -13.09
N ALA A 152 3.62 -1.66 -11.85
CA ALA A 152 3.13 -0.50 -11.11
C ALA A 152 4.22 0.54 -10.74
N HIS A 153 5.50 0.15 -10.80
CA HIS A 153 6.62 0.99 -10.41
C HIS A 153 7.32 1.65 -11.61
N SER A 154 6.78 1.51 -12.82
CA SER A 154 7.31 2.24 -13.96
C SER A 154 7.02 3.73 -13.80
N GLY A 155 8.07 4.54 -13.95
CA GLY A 155 8.05 5.99 -13.91
C GLY A 155 7.76 6.63 -15.26
N PHE A 156 7.71 5.86 -16.35
CA PHE A 156 7.40 6.38 -17.68
C PHE A 156 5.92 6.20 -18.00
N ARG A 157 5.18 7.31 -18.00
CA ARG A 157 3.72 7.32 -18.18
C ARG A 157 3.32 8.53 -19.01
N ILE A 158 2.23 8.37 -19.76
CA ILE A 158 1.51 9.47 -20.38
C ILE A 158 0.06 9.43 -19.90
N PHE A 159 -0.54 10.60 -19.67
CA PHE A 159 -1.93 10.70 -19.21
C PHE A 159 -2.56 11.99 -19.69
N THR A 160 -3.89 12.02 -19.73
CA THR A 160 -4.65 13.23 -20.05
C THR A 160 -4.60 14.22 -18.89
N ARG A 161 -4.71 15.51 -19.19
CA ARG A 161 -4.89 16.55 -18.18
C ARG A 161 -6.13 16.28 -17.32
N ASP A 162 -7.23 15.87 -17.95
CA ASP A 162 -8.48 15.56 -17.27
C ASP A 162 -8.32 14.40 -16.27
N ALA A 163 -7.54 13.36 -16.61
CA ALA A 163 -7.19 12.30 -15.69
C ALA A 163 -6.39 12.83 -14.50
N TYR A 164 -5.37 13.66 -14.76
CA TYR A 164 -4.57 14.26 -13.69
C TYR A 164 -5.39 15.14 -12.74
N GLU A 165 -6.31 15.95 -13.27
CA GLU A 165 -7.17 16.84 -12.47
C GLU A 165 -8.19 16.05 -11.63
N GLN A 166 -8.54 14.85 -12.05
CA GLN A 166 -9.34 13.94 -11.24
C GLN A 166 -8.53 13.34 -10.10
N LEU A 167 -7.22 13.16 -10.23
CA LEU A 167 -6.40 12.52 -9.20
C LEU A 167 -6.19 13.40 -7.95
N ASN A 168 -6.28 12.81 -6.76
CA ASN A 168 -5.99 13.46 -5.48
C ASN A 168 -4.63 13.01 -4.92
N LEU A 169 -3.55 13.47 -5.55
CA LEU A 169 -2.19 13.08 -5.18
C LEU A 169 -1.65 13.97 -4.07
N GLY A 170 -1.19 13.37 -2.97
CA GLY A 170 -0.71 14.05 -1.77
C GLY A 170 0.72 13.68 -1.36
N THR A 171 1.25 12.53 -1.79
CA THR A 171 2.57 12.08 -1.35
C THR A 171 3.70 12.93 -1.93
N SER A 172 4.78 13.06 -1.16
CA SER A 172 5.99 13.82 -1.55
C SER A 172 7.15 12.93 -1.99
N GLY A 173 7.18 11.65 -1.59
CA GLY A 173 8.27 10.72 -1.86
C GLY A 173 8.07 9.88 -3.14
N MET A 174 8.78 8.76 -3.23
CA MET A 174 8.64 7.80 -4.36
C MET A 174 7.29 7.07 -4.37
N GLU A 175 6.56 7.05 -3.25
CA GLU A 175 5.24 6.45 -3.12
C GLU A 175 4.24 7.03 -4.11
N PHE A 176 4.52 8.24 -4.62
CA PHE A 176 3.78 8.92 -5.66
C PHE A 176 3.48 8.03 -6.88
N ALA A 177 4.44 7.20 -7.29
CA ALA A 177 4.24 6.27 -8.40
C ALA A 177 3.12 5.27 -8.11
N SER A 178 3.02 4.77 -6.87
CA SER A 178 1.95 3.85 -6.45
C SER A 178 0.66 4.58 -6.13
N GLU A 179 0.73 5.75 -5.47
CA GLU A 179 -0.42 6.61 -5.18
C GLU A 179 -1.21 6.93 -6.45
N MET A 180 -0.53 7.30 -7.53
CA MET A 180 -1.16 7.61 -8.81
C MET A 180 -1.96 6.43 -9.38
N ILE A 181 -1.44 5.21 -9.28
CA ILE A 181 -2.14 4.01 -9.78
C ILE A 181 -3.28 3.61 -8.86
N MET A 182 -3.07 3.72 -7.54
CA MET A 182 -4.09 3.44 -6.53
C MET A 182 -5.29 4.39 -6.67
N ASP A 183 -5.04 5.69 -6.80
CA ASP A 183 -6.09 6.70 -6.92
C ASP A 183 -6.76 6.67 -8.30
N ALA A 184 -6.02 6.32 -9.37
CA ALA A 184 -6.61 6.05 -10.68
C ALA A 184 -7.59 4.87 -10.65
N GLY A 185 -7.18 3.74 -10.05
CA GLY A 185 -8.05 2.57 -9.87
C GLY A 185 -9.25 2.85 -8.95
N ALA A 186 -9.08 3.72 -7.94
CA ALA A 186 -10.17 4.14 -7.05
C ALA A 186 -11.22 5.02 -7.75
N ARG A 187 -10.84 5.71 -8.82
CA ARG A 187 -11.69 6.61 -9.61
C ARG A 187 -12.21 5.97 -10.90
N ASP A 188 -12.01 4.66 -11.06
CA ASP A 188 -12.36 3.91 -12.27
C ASP A 188 -11.75 4.51 -13.55
N LEU A 189 -10.56 5.11 -13.46
CA LEU A 189 -9.81 5.58 -14.63
C LEU A 189 -9.24 4.39 -15.41
N THR A 190 -9.25 4.50 -16.73
CA THR A 190 -8.74 3.45 -17.64
C THR A 190 -7.22 3.54 -17.72
N ILE A 191 -6.54 2.48 -17.29
CA ILE A 191 -5.08 2.35 -17.33
C ILE A 191 -4.71 1.26 -18.35
N GLU A 192 -3.91 1.64 -19.34
CA GLU A 192 -3.38 0.72 -20.35
C GLU A 192 -1.85 0.66 -20.29
N GLU A 193 -1.26 -0.38 -20.87
CA GLU A 193 0.18 -0.62 -20.81
C GLU A 193 0.81 -0.87 -22.17
N VAL A 194 2.00 -0.31 -22.36
CA VAL A 194 2.79 -0.44 -23.57
C VAL A 194 4.16 -1.01 -23.17
N PRO A 195 4.60 -2.16 -23.71
CA PRO A 195 5.91 -2.72 -23.37
C PRO A 195 7.09 -1.81 -23.77
N ILE A 196 7.98 -1.44 -22.85
CA ILE A 196 9.09 -0.52 -23.15
C ILE A 196 10.46 -1.16 -22.96
N VAL A 197 11.48 -0.57 -23.59
CA VAL A 197 12.88 -0.88 -23.30
C VAL A 197 13.37 -0.05 -22.10
N TYR A 198 13.96 -0.70 -21.12
CA TYR A 198 14.56 -0.10 -19.93
C TYR A 198 16.09 -0.16 -20.01
N HIS A 199 16.74 0.99 -19.92
CA HIS A 199 18.17 1.17 -20.15
C HIS A 199 18.95 1.36 -18.84
N GLU A 200 20.27 1.19 -18.91
CA GLU A 200 21.18 1.47 -17.79
C GLU A 200 21.22 2.97 -17.47
N ARG A 201 21.14 3.30 -16.19
CA ARG A 201 21.23 4.66 -15.66
C ARG A 201 22.61 5.26 -15.92
N LYS A 202 22.66 6.54 -16.26
CA LYS A 202 23.91 7.33 -16.28
C LYS A 202 23.98 8.21 -15.05
N GLY A 203 25.03 8.05 -14.25
CA GLY A 203 25.24 8.78 -13.00
C GLY A 203 25.11 7.88 -11.78
N GLU A 204 25.19 8.48 -10.59
CA GLU A 204 25.08 7.72 -9.34
C GLU A 204 23.62 7.42 -9.00
N GLU A 205 23.39 6.27 -8.36
CA GLU A 205 22.10 5.96 -7.73
C GLU A 205 21.90 6.87 -6.52
N THR A 206 20.86 7.70 -6.56
CA THR A 206 20.50 8.58 -5.44
C THR A 206 19.50 7.93 -4.48
N LEU A 207 19.06 6.70 -4.77
CA LEU A 207 17.98 6.00 -4.08
C LEU A 207 18.51 4.84 -3.21
N ASP A 208 17.87 4.64 -2.05
CA ASP A 208 18.15 3.50 -1.18
C ASP A 208 17.04 2.46 -1.37
N SER A 209 17.37 1.43 -2.16
CA SER A 209 16.44 0.39 -2.60
C SER A 209 15.62 -0.23 -1.46
N PHE A 210 16.22 -0.47 -0.29
CA PHE A 210 15.53 -1.10 0.82
C PHE A 210 14.63 -0.12 1.57
N ARG A 211 15.15 1.09 1.85
CA ARG A 211 14.38 2.13 2.52
C ARG A 211 13.16 2.54 1.70
N ASP A 212 13.33 2.69 0.39
CA ASP A 212 12.26 3.09 -0.54
C ASP A 212 11.26 1.95 -0.78
N GLY A 213 11.72 0.70 -0.83
CA GLY A 213 10.86 -0.48 -0.87
C GLY A 213 9.98 -0.61 0.39
N TRP A 214 10.58 -0.45 1.58
CA TRP A 214 9.81 -0.46 2.83
C TRP A 214 8.81 0.71 2.90
N ARG A 215 9.19 1.88 2.38
CA ARG A 215 8.32 3.04 2.33
C ARG A 215 7.06 2.78 1.48
N HIS A 216 7.23 2.12 0.33
CA HIS A 216 6.12 1.65 -0.50
C HIS A 216 5.24 0.62 0.22
N VAL A 217 5.84 -0.42 0.79
CA VAL A 217 5.09 -1.45 1.53
C VAL A 217 4.30 -0.81 2.66
N ARG A 218 4.92 0.06 3.44
CA ARG A 218 4.26 0.78 4.53
C ARG A 218 3.10 1.63 4.02
N PHE A 219 3.30 2.40 2.94
CA PHE A 219 2.25 3.23 2.35
C PHE A 219 1.04 2.40 1.91
N MET A 220 1.30 1.28 1.22
CA MET A 220 0.24 0.37 0.79
C MET A 220 -0.48 -0.29 1.96
N LEU A 221 0.27 -0.72 3.00
CA LEU A 221 -0.26 -1.35 4.21
C LEU A 221 -1.14 -0.39 5.04
N VAL A 222 -0.77 0.89 5.12
CA VAL A 222 -1.56 1.92 5.80
C VAL A 222 -2.85 2.23 5.04
N ASN A 223 -2.83 2.15 3.70
CA ASN A 223 -4.01 2.34 2.87
C ASN A 223 -4.86 1.06 2.69
N ALA A 224 -4.38 -0.11 3.15
CA ALA A 224 -5.11 -1.38 3.15
C ALA A 224 -5.24 -1.99 4.57
N PRO A 225 -5.78 -1.24 5.56
CA PRO A 225 -5.77 -1.65 6.97
C PRO A 225 -6.60 -2.92 7.25
N GLY A 226 -7.70 -3.11 6.51
CA GLY A 226 -8.58 -4.27 6.66
C GLY A 226 -7.84 -5.59 6.49
N TYR A 227 -6.93 -5.68 5.51
CA TYR A 227 -6.20 -6.92 5.23
C TYR A 227 -4.99 -7.13 6.13
N LEU A 228 -4.29 -6.06 6.51
CA LEU A 228 -3.11 -6.17 7.37
C LEU A 228 -3.44 -6.71 8.75
N PHE A 229 -4.58 -6.30 9.32
CA PHE A 229 -4.91 -6.57 10.70
C PHE A 229 -6.07 -7.56 10.85
N SER A 230 -7.14 -7.44 10.06
CA SER A 230 -8.35 -8.24 10.28
C SER A 230 -8.14 -9.72 9.93
N VAL A 231 -7.41 -10.01 8.84
CA VAL A 231 -7.16 -11.41 8.43
C VAL A 231 -6.23 -12.13 9.43
N PRO A 232 -5.05 -11.62 9.78
CA PRO A 232 -4.20 -12.27 10.79
C PRO A 232 -4.89 -12.33 12.16
N GLY A 233 -5.61 -11.28 12.56
CA GLY A 233 -6.39 -11.27 13.80
C GLY A 233 -7.41 -12.40 13.85
N MET A 234 -8.23 -12.54 12.81
CA MET A 234 -9.23 -13.60 12.70
C MET A 234 -8.61 -14.99 12.70
N LEU A 235 -7.53 -15.22 11.94
CA LEU A 235 -6.84 -16.51 11.90
C LEU A 235 -6.27 -16.89 13.27
N LEU A 236 -5.64 -15.94 13.97
CA LEU A 236 -5.10 -16.16 15.32
C LEU A 236 -6.20 -16.45 16.33
N THR A 237 -7.34 -15.74 16.26
CA THR A 237 -8.49 -15.99 17.15
C THR A 237 -9.09 -17.38 16.91
N ILE A 238 -9.35 -17.75 15.65
CA ILE A 238 -9.91 -19.06 15.30
C ILE A 238 -8.94 -20.19 15.72
N PHE A 239 -7.65 -20.03 15.41
CA PHE A 239 -6.63 -21.00 15.79
C PHE A 239 -6.53 -21.14 17.31
N GLY A 240 -6.45 -20.02 18.03
CA GLY A 240 -6.38 -20.01 19.49
C GLY A 240 -7.61 -20.68 20.14
N ALA A 241 -8.81 -20.33 19.67
CA ALA A 241 -10.05 -20.90 20.17
C ALA A 241 -10.15 -22.42 19.90
N ALA A 242 -9.71 -22.87 18.72
CA ALA A 242 -9.67 -24.29 18.38
C ALA A 242 -8.71 -25.06 19.29
N VAL A 243 -7.50 -24.53 19.53
CA VAL A 243 -6.53 -25.14 20.45
C VAL A 243 -7.08 -25.24 21.86
N VAL A 244 -7.75 -24.19 22.36
CA VAL A 244 -8.39 -24.17 23.68
C VAL A 244 -9.49 -25.24 23.76
N LEU A 245 -10.36 -25.35 22.75
CA LEU A 245 -11.45 -26.32 22.72
C LEU A 245 -10.94 -27.77 22.68
N ILE A 246 -9.93 -28.05 21.85
CA ILE A 246 -9.32 -29.38 21.73
C ILE A 246 -8.62 -29.76 23.04
N ALA A 247 -7.85 -28.84 23.63
CA ALA A 247 -7.17 -29.08 24.90
C ALA A 247 -8.18 -29.28 26.06
N HIS A 248 -9.33 -28.61 26.03
CA HIS A 248 -10.36 -28.77 27.05
C HIS A 248 -11.10 -30.12 26.96
N THR A 249 -11.35 -30.61 25.74
CA THR A 249 -12.03 -31.89 25.52
C THR A 249 -11.14 -33.11 25.78
N GLY A 250 -9.82 -32.92 25.87
CA GLY A 250 -8.87 -34.00 26.16
C GLY A 250 -8.73 -35.01 25.01
N ILE A 251 -9.02 -34.62 23.77
CA ILE A 251 -8.92 -35.50 22.60
C ILE A 251 -7.46 -35.90 22.39
N GLU A 252 -7.21 -37.20 22.28
CA GLU A 252 -5.89 -37.76 21.99
C GLU A 252 -5.67 -37.89 20.48
N PHE A 253 -4.60 -37.28 19.97
CA PHE A 253 -4.16 -37.45 18.58
C PHE A 253 -2.97 -38.41 18.54
N GLY A 254 -3.27 -39.71 18.54
CA GLY A 254 -2.23 -40.74 18.63
C GLY A 254 -1.46 -40.63 19.96
N ALA A 255 -0.16 -40.33 19.90
CA ALA A 255 0.67 -40.17 21.11
C ALA A 255 0.71 -38.73 21.66
N ILE A 256 -0.01 -37.78 21.04
CA ILE A 256 0.02 -36.37 21.41
C ILE A 256 -1.28 -36.00 22.13
N THR A 257 -1.15 -35.50 23.35
CA THR A 257 -2.26 -34.95 24.14
C THR A 257 -2.05 -33.46 24.33
N LEU A 258 -3.04 -32.63 23.96
CA LEU A 258 -3.00 -31.21 24.26
C LEU A 258 -3.37 -30.99 25.72
N GLY A 259 -2.40 -30.59 26.53
CA GLY A 259 -2.58 -30.33 27.96
C GLY A 259 -2.64 -28.83 28.29
N THR A 260 -2.38 -28.50 29.55
CA THR A 260 -2.43 -27.12 30.06
C THR A 260 -1.54 -26.14 29.28
N ASN A 261 -0.33 -26.55 28.88
CA ASN A 261 0.57 -25.68 28.11
C ASN A 261 -0.01 -25.29 26.74
N SER A 262 -0.65 -26.25 26.06
CA SER A 262 -1.33 -26.00 24.78
C SER A 262 -2.52 -25.07 24.99
N MET A 263 -3.26 -25.23 26.08
CA MET A 263 -4.37 -24.34 26.41
C MET A 263 -3.91 -22.91 26.74
N ILE A 264 -2.81 -22.74 27.48
CA ILE A 264 -2.20 -21.42 27.72
C ILE A 264 -1.84 -20.76 26.39
N ALA A 265 -1.17 -21.50 25.50
CA ALA A 265 -0.81 -20.99 24.18
C ALA A 265 -2.06 -20.60 23.37
N GLY A 266 -3.09 -21.45 23.34
CA GLY A 266 -4.35 -21.17 22.65
C GLY A 266 -5.08 -19.94 23.21
N SER A 267 -5.10 -19.77 24.53
CA SER A 267 -5.65 -18.58 25.20
C SER A 267 -4.89 -17.32 24.80
N LEU A 268 -3.55 -17.36 24.79
CA LEU A 268 -2.72 -16.23 24.38
C LEU A 268 -2.92 -15.87 22.90
N PHE A 269 -3.00 -16.86 22.01
CA PHE A 269 -3.31 -16.64 20.60
C PHE A 269 -4.71 -16.06 20.40
N SER A 270 -5.70 -16.49 21.19
CA SER A 270 -7.06 -15.96 21.15
C SER A 270 -7.09 -14.49 21.54
N ILE A 271 -6.46 -14.13 22.66
CA ILE A 271 -6.36 -12.75 23.15
C ILE A 271 -5.61 -11.88 22.13
N LEU A 272 -4.47 -12.35 21.62
CA LEU A 272 -3.70 -11.63 20.62
C LEU A 272 -4.50 -11.43 19.33
N GLY A 273 -5.20 -12.47 18.87
CA GLY A 273 -6.04 -12.40 17.68
C GLY A 273 -7.17 -11.37 17.82
N VAL A 274 -7.85 -11.34 18.97
CA VAL A 274 -8.92 -10.35 19.25
C VAL A 274 -8.33 -8.94 19.30
N GLN A 275 -7.14 -8.77 19.90
CA GLN A 275 -6.47 -7.48 19.96
C GLN A 275 -6.06 -6.98 18.57
N VAL A 276 -5.42 -7.83 17.75
CA VAL A 276 -5.01 -7.50 16.38
C VAL A 276 -6.22 -7.25 15.49
N GLY A 277 -7.28 -8.06 15.63
CA GLY A 277 -8.54 -7.86 14.93
C GLY A 277 -9.21 -6.53 15.30
N SER A 278 -9.24 -6.17 16.60
CA SER A 278 -9.78 -4.88 17.06
C SER A 278 -9.02 -3.69 16.46
N LEU A 279 -7.68 -3.77 16.42
CA LEU A 279 -6.85 -2.77 15.74
C LEU A 279 -7.18 -2.67 14.24
N GLY A 280 -7.50 -3.80 13.59
CA GLY A 280 -7.93 -3.81 12.19
C GLY A 280 -9.27 -3.13 11.97
N VAL A 281 -10.24 -3.35 12.85
CA VAL A 281 -11.52 -2.63 12.83
C VAL A 281 -11.30 -1.13 13.02
N PHE A 282 -10.48 -0.73 14.01
CA PHE A 282 -10.16 0.69 14.22
C PHE A 282 -9.48 1.30 13.01
N ALA A 283 -8.48 0.61 12.47
CA ALA A 283 -7.74 1.11 11.33
C ALA A 283 -8.67 1.26 10.12
N THR A 284 -9.57 0.30 9.87
CA THR A 284 -10.55 0.36 8.78
C THR A 284 -11.54 1.52 8.93
N VAL A 285 -11.99 1.79 10.15
CA VAL A 285 -12.99 2.83 10.44
C VAL A 285 -12.38 4.23 10.53
N ALA A 286 -11.20 4.34 11.15
CA ALA A 286 -10.51 5.61 11.37
C ALA A 286 -9.67 6.07 10.17
N SER A 287 -9.29 5.15 9.27
CA SER A 287 -8.54 5.50 8.08
C SER A 287 -9.44 6.18 7.04
N ASP A 288 -8.87 7.16 6.33
CA ASP A 288 -9.41 7.69 5.08
C ASP A 288 -8.52 7.19 3.92
N PRO A 289 -8.63 5.90 3.53
CA PRO A 289 -7.77 5.33 2.50
C PRO A 289 -8.16 5.86 1.13
N ILE A 290 -7.19 5.92 0.22
CA ILE A 290 -7.39 6.35 -1.18
C ILE A 290 -8.53 5.55 -1.85
N GLN A 291 -8.61 4.26 -1.57
CA GLN A 291 -9.72 3.41 -1.99
C GLN A 291 -10.27 2.69 -0.77
N LYS A 292 -11.58 2.80 -0.54
CA LYS A 292 -12.25 1.96 0.44
C LYS A 292 -12.25 0.51 -0.09
N PRO A 293 -11.77 -0.47 0.70
CA PRO A 293 -11.86 -1.86 0.30
C PRO A 293 -13.33 -2.26 0.08
N ASN A 294 -13.66 -2.73 -1.12
CA ASN A 294 -14.99 -3.27 -1.46
C ASN A 294 -14.96 -4.80 -1.36
N ASP A 295 -14.72 -5.30 -0.15
CA ASP A 295 -14.68 -6.72 0.15
C ASP A 295 -15.66 -7.10 1.25
N VAL A 296 -16.15 -8.34 1.17
CA VAL A 296 -17.22 -8.85 2.05
C VAL A 296 -16.86 -8.73 3.54
N ILE A 297 -15.57 -8.87 3.88
CA ILE A 297 -15.13 -8.80 5.28
C ILE A 297 -15.14 -7.34 5.75
N THR A 298 -14.59 -6.42 4.96
CA THR A 298 -14.59 -4.99 5.29
C THR A 298 -16.01 -4.40 5.34
N ASP A 299 -16.87 -4.74 4.38
CA ASP A 299 -18.28 -4.33 4.38
C ASP A 299 -19.01 -4.88 5.61
N TRP A 300 -18.80 -6.17 5.92
CA TRP A 300 -19.38 -6.76 7.12
C TRP A 300 -18.88 -6.07 8.39
N VAL A 301 -17.57 -5.79 8.50
CA VAL A 301 -17.00 -5.10 9.66
C VAL A 301 -17.60 -3.70 9.80
N THR A 302 -17.64 -2.91 8.73
CA THR A 302 -18.15 -1.53 8.78
C THR A 302 -19.65 -1.46 9.09
N GLU A 303 -20.46 -2.38 8.58
CA GLU A 303 -21.89 -2.45 8.87
C GLU A 303 -22.21 -3.01 10.27
N ASN A 304 -21.38 -3.90 10.80
CA ASN A 304 -21.69 -4.65 12.02
C ASN A 304 -20.91 -4.20 13.26
N ALA A 305 -19.78 -3.52 13.11
CA ALA A 305 -18.96 -3.00 14.20
C ALA A 305 -19.55 -1.72 14.81
N THR A 306 -20.68 -1.88 15.49
CA THR A 306 -21.36 -0.82 16.25
C THR A 306 -21.04 -0.94 17.73
N LEU A 307 -21.13 0.19 18.46
CA LEU A 307 -20.94 0.23 19.91
C LEU A 307 -21.83 -0.79 20.61
N GLU A 308 -23.12 -0.80 20.28
CA GLU A 308 -24.13 -1.61 20.94
C GLU A 308 -23.87 -3.09 20.75
N ARG A 309 -23.55 -3.52 19.51
CA ARG A 309 -23.29 -4.93 19.21
C ARG A 309 -21.99 -5.41 19.84
N GLY A 310 -20.92 -4.63 19.71
CA GLY A 310 -19.62 -5.00 20.25
C GLY A 310 -19.61 -4.99 21.78
N ALA A 311 -20.22 -3.99 22.43
CA ALA A 311 -20.35 -3.94 23.89
C ALA A 311 -21.26 -5.05 24.42
N SER A 312 -22.36 -5.37 23.73
CA SER A 312 -23.25 -6.48 24.13
C SER A 312 -22.56 -7.84 24.01
N ALA A 313 -21.81 -8.07 22.93
CA ALA A 313 -21.01 -9.28 22.75
C ALA A 313 -19.93 -9.39 23.84
N GLY A 314 -19.18 -8.31 24.08
CA GLY A 314 -18.16 -8.25 25.12
C GLY A 314 -18.73 -8.48 26.52
N LEU A 315 -19.86 -7.86 26.86
CA LEU A 315 -20.54 -8.04 28.14
C LEU A 315 -21.04 -9.47 28.33
N THR A 316 -21.55 -10.12 27.26
CA THR A 316 -21.99 -11.52 27.30
C THR A 316 -20.82 -12.45 27.60
N VAL A 317 -19.72 -12.30 26.87
CA VAL A 317 -18.50 -13.11 27.06
C VAL A 317 -17.88 -12.87 28.44
N PHE A 318 -17.82 -11.61 28.88
CA PHE A 318 -17.36 -11.24 30.22
C PHE A 318 -18.23 -11.87 31.30
N THR A 319 -19.55 -11.76 31.20
CA THR A 319 -20.48 -12.28 32.21
C THR A 319 -20.38 -13.80 32.30
N ALA A 320 -20.30 -14.50 31.18
CA ALA A 320 -20.09 -15.95 31.17
C ALA A 320 -18.79 -16.34 31.87
N GLY A 321 -17.68 -15.66 31.56
CA GLY A 321 -16.39 -15.88 32.22
C GLY A 321 -16.41 -15.55 33.71
N ALA A 322 -17.04 -14.44 34.11
CA ALA A 322 -17.13 -13.96 35.49
C ALA A 322 -18.00 -14.87 36.37
N VAL A 323 -19.12 -15.36 35.84
CA VAL A 323 -19.98 -16.34 36.52
C VAL A 323 -19.20 -17.64 36.74
N TYR A 324 -18.51 -18.13 35.71
CA TYR A 324 -17.74 -19.37 35.81
C TYR A 324 -16.55 -19.23 36.78
N ALA A 325 -15.82 -18.12 36.73
CA ALA A 325 -14.75 -17.82 37.67
C ALA A 325 -15.27 -17.71 39.12
N SER A 326 -16.42 -17.08 39.31
CA SER A 326 -17.06 -16.94 40.63
C SER A 326 -17.50 -18.30 41.17
N TRP A 327 -18.01 -19.19 40.31
CA TRP A 327 -18.32 -20.57 40.68
C TRP A 327 -17.07 -21.34 41.12
N LEU A 328 -15.95 -21.23 40.39
CA LEU A 328 -14.67 -21.85 40.77
C LEU A 328 -14.15 -21.32 42.11
N ILE A 329 -14.29 -20.02 42.38
CA ILE A 329 -13.91 -19.40 43.66
C ILE A 329 -14.80 -19.91 44.79
N ALA A 330 -16.10 -20.05 44.56
CA ALA A 330 -17.04 -20.58 45.54
C ALA A 330 -16.73 -22.05 45.88
N GLU A 331 -16.44 -22.87 44.87
CA GLU A 331 -16.02 -24.26 45.05
C GLU A 331 -14.72 -24.35 45.85
N TRP A 332 -13.74 -23.49 45.53
CA TRP A 332 -12.51 -23.39 46.30
C TRP A 332 -12.74 -23.02 47.77
N ALA A 333 -13.59 -22.01 48.04
CA ALA A 333 -13.91 -21.60 49.40
C ALA A 333 -14.62 -22.72 50.18
N LEU A 334 -15.56 -23.43 49.55
CA LEU A 334 -16.26 -24.57 50.15
C LEU A 334 -15.33 -25.76 50.41
N SER A 335 -14.27 -25.92 49.62
CA SER A 335 -13.24 -26.94 49.81
C SER A 335 -12.26 -26.63 50.96
N GLY A 336 -12.46 -25.52 51.69
CA GLY A 336 -11.62 -25.12 52.83
C GLY A 336 -10.33 -24.42 52.42
N PHE A 337 -10.32 -23.73 51.28
CA PHE A 337 -9.16 -22.99 50.76
C PHE A 337 -7.90 -23.84 50.51
N GLY A 338 -8.09 -25.13 50.22
CA GLY A 338 -7.00 -26.02 49.84
C GLY A 338 -6.28 -25.57 48.56
N SER A 339 -5.11 -26.14 48.27
CA SER A 339 -4.42 -25.89 47.01
C SER A 339 -5.24 -26.45 45.84
N VAL A 340 -5.91 -25.59 45.08
CA VAL A 340 -6.58 -26.00 43.84
C VAL A 340 -5.50 -26.08 42.76
N PRO A 341 -5.35 -27.22 42.08
CA PRO A 341 -4.54 -27.26 40.86
C PRO A 341 -5.06 -26.19 39.91
N PHE A 342 -4.17 -25.40 39.30
CA PHE A 342 -4.59 -24.50 38.24
C PHE A 342 -5.23 -25.33 37.11
N THR A 343 -6.55 -25.30 37.02
CA THR A 343 -7.31 -26.13 36.09
C THR A 343 -7.42 -25.44 34.74
N THR A 344 -7.51 -26.26 33.68
CA THR A 344 -7.87 -25.82 32.33
C THR A 344 -9.16 -24.97 32.34
N SER A 345 -10.12 -25.29 33.20
CA SER A 345 -11.33 -24.49 33.43
C SER A 345 -11.07 -23.05 33.87
N ALA A 346 -10.10 -22.81 34.77
CA ALA A 346 -9.77 -21.46 35.22
C ALA A 346 -9.18 -20.61 34.08
N LEU A 347 -8.32 -21.21 33.24
CA LEU A 347 -7.79 -20.56 32.03
C LEU A 347 -8.89 -20.09 31.09
N LEU A 348 -9.88 -20.94 30.83
CA LEU A 348 -11.01 -20.59 29.97
C LEU A 348 -11.79 -19.40 30.55
N ALA A 349 -12.11 -19.44 31.84
CA ALA A 349 -12.83 -18.38 32.54
C ALA A 349 -12.11 -17.03 32.41
N PHE A 350 -10.81 -17.00 32.73
CA PHE A 350 -10.02 -15.77 32.65
C PHE A 350 -9.82 -15.28 31.22
N THR A 351 -9.68 -16.19 30.25
CA THR A 351 -9.59 -15.81 28.83
C THR A 351 -10.88 -15.11 28.39
N CYS A 352 -12.05 -15.66 28.73
CA CYS A 352 -13.34 -15.03 28.45
C CYS A 352 -13.48 -13.66 29.13
N ILE A 353 -13.04 -13.53 30.40
CA ILE A 353 -13.05 -12.23 31.10
C ILE A 353 -12.21 -11.20 30.33
N VAL A 354 -10.96 -11.54 29.98
CA VAL A 354 -10.04 -10.63 29.27
C VAL A 354 -10.60 -10.24 27.90
N VAL A 355 -11.03 -11.22 27.10
CA VAL A 355 -11.61 -10.97 25.77
C VAL A 355 -12.89 -10.13 25.88
N GLY A 356 -13.77 -10.43 26.85
CA GLY A 356 -15.00 -9.69 27.06
C GLY A 356 -14.74 -8.22 27.41
N VAL A 357 -13.81 -7.96 28.33
CA VAL A 357 -13.36 -6.61 28.67
C VAL A 357 -12.77 -5.90 27.46
N GLN A 358 -11.88 -6.56 26.71
CA GLN A 358 -11.28 -6.00 25.50
C GLN A 358 -12.35 -5.59 24.49
N LEU A 359 -13.33 -6.46 24.19
CA LEU A 359 -14.39 -6.16 23.23
C LEU A 359 -15.25 -4.96 23.67
N VAL A 360 -15.59 -4.84 24.96
CA VAL A 360 -16.34 -3.69 25.48
C VAL A 360 -15.56 -2.40 25.26
N PHE A 361 -14.32 -2.32 25.75
CA PHE A 361 -13.51 -1.09 25.64
C PHE A 361 -13.14 -0.76 24.19
N SER A 362 -12.88 -1.78 23.36
CA SER A 362 -12.66 -1.60 21.94
C SER A 362 -13.89 -0.98 21.26
N SER A 363 -15.10 -1.42 21.62
CA SER A 363 -16.34 -0.88 21.04
C SER A 363 -16.58 0.58 21.43
N PHE A 364 -16.30 0.94 22.69
CA PHE A 364 -16.33 2.34 23.14
C PHE A 364 -15.29 3.20 22.41
N PHE A 365 -14.08 2.69 22.23
CA PHE A 365 -13.05 3.40 21.48
C PHE A 365 -13.46 3.61 20.02
N LEU A 366 -13.97 2.58 19.35
CA LEU A 366 -14.47 2.67 17.98
C LEU A 366 -15.54 3.76 17.83
N SER A 367 -16.48 3.83 18.77
CA SER A 367 -17.54 4.86 18.79
C SER A 367 -17.04 6.29 19.02
N SER A 368 -15.81 6.47 19.51
CA SER A 368 -15.22 7.80 19.70
C SER A 368 -14.43 8.29 18.49
N VAL A 369 -14.11 7.38 17.56
CA VAL A 369 -13.32 7.65 16.36
C VAL A 369 -14.20 7.68 15.10
N ASN A 370 -15.32 6.94 15.10
CA ASN A 370 -16.48 7.19 14.25
C ASN A 370 -17.19 8.48 14.66
#